data_AF-A0A9D6MPK7-F1
#
_entry.id   AF-A0A9D6MPK7-F1
#
_cell.length_a   1.000
_cell.length_b   1.000
_cell.length_c   1.000
_cell.angle_alpha   90.00
_cell.angle_beta   90.00
_cell.angle_gamma   90.00
#
_symmetry.space_group_name_H-M   'P 1'
#
loop_
_entity.id
_entity.type
_entity.pdbx_description
1 polymer ?
#
loop_
_entity_poly.entity_id
_entity_poly.type
_entity_poly.pdbx_seq_one_letter_code
_entity_poly.pdbx_strand_id
1 'polypeptide(L)'
;MSEDKETGLGRFWGTIVALVIIFSIVKWGIPFVSRKITGLPFALTVSGTLMVFYMTLTFAALFIYISFSEERFQQFLAPIVKLLSGGYGGGIRAVVLVLVPLLTGYMVYDKTVPKIAAPSALRIQSSRSLPAK
;
A
#
# COMPACT_ATOMS: atom_id res chain seq x y z
N MET A 1 24.94 19.39 -15.92
CA MET A 1 25.65 18.17 -15.47
C MET A 1 24.58 17.11 -15.21
N SER A 2 24.30 16.31 -16.23
CA SER A 2 23.18 15.35 -16.28
C SER A 2 23.65 13.98 -15.80
N GLU A 3 23.40 13.67 -14.54
CA GLU A 3 23.42 12.28 -14.05
C GLU A 3 22.00 11.72 -14.06
N ASP A 4 21.42 11.60 -15.25
CA ASP A 4 20.38 10.59 -15.46
C ASP A 4 21.12 9.25 -15.58
N LYS A 5 21.42 8.64 -14.43
CA LYS A 5 21.64 7.21 -14.40
C LYS A 5 20.30 6.59 -14.79
N GLU A 6 20.15 6.25 -16.06
CA GLU A 6 19.11 5.34 -16.54
C GLU A 6 19.26 4.04 -15.74
N THR A 7 18.60 3.98 -14.59
CA THR A 7 18.22 2.70 -14.03
C THR A 7 17.39 2.04 -15.12
N GLY A 8 17.82 0.89 -15.66
CA GLY A 8 17.09 0.16 -16.71
C GLY A 8 15.65 -0.26 -16.33
N LEU A 9 15.14 0.17 -15.18
CA LEU A 9 13.74 0.16 -14.81
C LEU A 9 13.04 1.39 -15.41
N GLY A 10 12.15 1.15 -16.37
CA GLY A 10 11.31 2.21 -16.95
C GLY A 10 10.57 3.03 -15.88
N ARG A 11 10.19 4.26 -16.23
CA ARG A 11 9.68 5.28 -15.30
C ARG A 11 8.58 4.81 -14.36
N PHE A 12 7.63 4.02 -14.87
CA PHE A 12 6.58 3.37 -14.06
C PHE A 12 7.15 2.53 -12.91
N TRP A 13 8.11 1.65 -13.21
CA TRP A 13 8.75 0.81 -12.21
C TRP A 13 9.62 1.62 -11.25
N GLY A 14 10.30 2.66 -11.74
CA GLY A 14 11.03 3.61 -10.90
C GLY A 14 10.13 4.28 -9.86
N THR A 15 8.93 4.73 -10.26
CA THR A 15 7.94 5.31 -9.34
C THR A 15 7.44 4.29 -8.31
N ILE A 16 7.12 3.06 -8.72
CA ILE A 16 6.71 2.00 -7.79
C ILE A 16 7.82 1.71 -6.79
N VAL A 17 9.06 1.56 -7.26
CA VAL A 17 10.23 1.32 -6.41
C VAL A 17 10.43 2.47 -5.43
N ALA A 18 10.36 3.72 -5.87
CA ALA A 18 10.45 4.88 -4.99
C ALA A 18 9.38 4.85 -3.90
N LEU A 19 8.12 4.56 -4.26
CA LEU A 19 7.01 4.48 -3.31
C LEU A 19 7.22 3.34 -2.31
N VAL A 20 7.67 2.17 -2.76
CA VAL A 20 8.00 1.01 -1.91
C VAL A 20 9.17 1.32 -0.98
N ILE A 21 10.21 2.01 -1.46
CA ILE A 21 11.36 2.44 -0.65
C ILE A 21 10.89 3.38 0.46
N ILE A 22 10.10 4.40 0.12
CA ILE A 22 9.58 5.36 1.11
C ILE A 22 8.71 4.64 2.13
N PHE A 23 7.79 3.79 1.67
CA PHE A 23 6.96 2.96 2.55
C PHE A 23 7.82 2.11 3.50
N SER A 24 8.88 1.50 2.99
CA SER A 24 9.80 0.66 3.76
C SER A 24 10.58 1.46 4.80
N ILE A 25 11.03 2.67 4.44
CA ILE A 25 11.71 3.59 5.36
C ILE A 25 10.77 4.03 6.48
N VAL A 26 9.55 4.43 6.16
CA VAL A 26 8.59 4.89 7.18
C VAL A 26 8.17 3.74 8.09
N LYS A 27 7.89 2.56 7.50
CA LYS A 27 7.39 1.40 8.24
C LYS A 27 8.46 0.65 9.04
N TRP A 28 9.67 0.53 8.51
CA TRP A 28 10.75 -0.25 9.13
C TRP A 28 11.95 0.60 9.54
N GLY A 29 12.32 1.59 8.73
CA GLY A 29 13.44 2.48 9.02
C GLY A 29 13.22 3.30 10.29
N ILE A 30 12.08 3.97 10.45
CA ILE A 30 11.79 4.79 11.64
C ILE A 30 11.75 3.93 12.92
N PRO A 31 11.06 2.78 12.97
CA PRO A 31 11.13 1.89 14.13
C PRO A 31 12.53 1.36 14.43
N PHE A 32 13.35 1.10 13.41
CA PHE A 32 14.71 0.61 13.60
C PHE A 32 15.63 1.68 14.18
N VAL A 33 15.59 2.89 13.63
CA VAL A 33 16.41 4.02 14.07
C VAL A 33 15.95 4.51 15.45
N SER A 34 14.65 4.58 15.71
CA SER A 34 14.12 5.00 17.02
C SER A 34 14.60 4.10 18.16
N ARG A 35 14.65 2.77 17.96
CA ARG A 35 15.22 1.84 18.95
C ARG A 35 16.69 2.12 19.24
N LYS A 36 17.49 2.43 18.21
CA LYS A 36 18.92 2.73 18.35
C LYS A 36 19.17 4.03 19.14
N ILE A 37 18.34 5.06 18.93
CA ILE A 37 18.58 6.39 19.50
C ILE A 37 17.98 6.53 20.91
N THR A 38 16.76 6.05 21.13
CA THR A 38 16.03 6.30 22.40
C THR A 38 16.32 5.30 23.51
N GLY A 39 16.93 4.16 23.21
CA GLY A 39 17.23 3.12 24.20
C GLY A 39 15.98 2.49 24.86
N LEU A 40 14.78 2.84 24.40
CA LEU A 40 13.52 2.32 24.91
C LEU A 40 13.33 0.86 24.47
N PRO A 41 12.75 0.00 25.34
CA PRO A 41 12.51 -1.41 25.01
C PRO A 41 11.40 -1.59 23.96
N PHE A 42 10.65 -0.53 23.64
CA PHE A 42 9.61 -0.53 22.62
C PHE A 42 9.96 0.45 21.50
N ALA A 43 9.64 0.07 20.26
CA ALA A 43 9.79 0.97 19.12
C ALA A 43 8.78 2.12 19.22
N LEU A 44 9.20 3.35 18.91
CA LEU A 44 8.26 4.41 18.57
C LEU A 44 7.62 4.06 17.23
N THR A 45 6.52 3.32 17.29
CA THR A 45 5.76 2.95 16.11
C THR A 45 5.11 4.18 15.52
N VAL A 46 5.29 4.39 14.22
CA VAL A 46 4.56 5.42 13.48
C VAL A 46 3.07 5.08 13.58
N SER A 47 2.28 5.99 14.16
CA SER A 47 0.81 5.83 14.24
C SER A 47 0.23 5.57 12.85
N GLY A 48 -0.80 4.75 12.74
CA GLY A 48 -1.47 4.45 11.47
C GLY A 48 -1.91 5.72 10.73
N THR A 49 -2.39 6.73 11.46
CA THR A 49 -2.77 8.03 10.89
C THR A 49 -1.57 8.78 10.30
N LEU A 50 -0.42 8.74 10.99
CA LEU A 50 0.80 9.40 10.53
C LEU A 50 1.37 8.70 9.27
N MET A 51 1.26 7.37 9.21
CA MET A 51 1.57 6.59 8.01
C MET A 51 0.72 7.03 6.82
N VAL A 52 -0.59 7.20 7.02
CA VAL A 52 -1.51 7.65 5.97
C VAL A 52 -1.09 9.03 5.45
N PHE A 53 -0.75 9.97 6.34
CA PHE A 53 -0.31 11.31 5.91
C PHE A 53 0.97 11.28 5.07
N TYR A 54 2.02 10.60 5.54
CA TYR A 54 3.27 10.53 4.80
C TYR A 54 3.07 9.88 3.42
N MET A 55 2.35 8.76 3.36
CA MET A 55 2.10 8.09 2.09
C MET A 55 1.23 8.94 1.15
N THR A 56 0.24 9.67 1.67
CA THR A 56 -0.60 10.56 0.86
C THR A 56 0.20 11.71 0.29
N LEU A 57 1.05 12.35 1.11
CA LEU A 57 1.94 13.44 0.65
C LEU A 57 2.95 12.94 -0.37
N THR A 58 3.58 11.79 -0.12
CA THR A 58 4.50 11.16 -1.08
C THR A 58 3.79 10.85 -2.39
N PHE A 59 2.59 10.27 -2.33
CA PHE A 59 1.81 9.97 -3.51
C PHE A 59 1.46 11.23 -4.29
N ALA A 60 1.00 12.29 -3.61
CA ALA A 60 0.72 13.58 -4.23
C ALA A 60 1.96 14.21 -4.87
N ALA A 61 3.11 14.16 -4.20
CA ALA A 61 4.37 14.67 -4.71
C ALA A 61 4.83 13.92 -5.97
N LEU A 62 4.79 12.58 -5.96
CA LEU A 62 5.11 11.75 -7.13
C LEU A 62 4.13 12.00 -8.27
N PHE A 63 2.85 12.14 -7.95
CA PHE A 63 1.82 12.44 -8.94
C PHE A 63 2.08 13.78 -9.64
N ILE A 64 2.32 14.85 -8.87
CA ILE A 64 2.67 16.17 -9.43
C ILE A 64 3.96 16.06 -10.26
N TYR A 65 4.99 15.39 -9.73
CA TYR A 65 6.27 15.22 -10.43
C TYR A 65 6.09 14.54 -11.80
N ILE A 66 5.27 13.49 -11.88
CA ILE A 66 5.03 12.76 -13.13
C ILE A 66 4.14 13.57 -14.07
N SER A 67 3.06 14.17 -13.56
CA SER A 67 2.08 14.92 -14.35
C SER A 67 2.60 16.24 -14.89
N PHE A 68 3.70 16.78 -14.35
CA PHE A 68 4.25 18.06 -14.79
C PHE A 68 4.98 18.01 -16.14
N SER A 69 5.34 16.83 -16.66
CA SER A 69 5.81 16.71 -18.05
C SER A 69 5.11 15.60 -18.78
N GLU A 70 4.68 15.91 -20.01
CA GLU A 70 3.97 14.99 -20.88
C GLU A 70 4.83 13.75 -21.16
N GLU A 71 6.14 13.91 -21.33
CA GLU A 71 7.06 12.79 -21.56
C GLU A 71 7.09 11.85 -20.36
N ARG A 72 7.15 12.39 -19.13
CA ARG A 72 7.14 11.58 -17.90
C ARG A 72 5.82 10.86 -17.72
N PHE A 73 4.72 11.55 -17.99
CA PHE A 73 3.38 11.01 -17.88
C PHE A 73 3.14 9.86 -18.89
N GLN A 74 3.51 10.06 -20.16
CA GLN A 74 3.40 9.04 -21.21
C GLN A 74 4.28 7.82 -20.91
N GLN A 75 5.52 8.02 -20.48
CA GLN A 75 6.40 6.92 -20.07
C GLN A 75 5.87 6.15 -18.85
N PHE A 76 5.19 6.84 -17.94
CA PHE A 76 4.55 6.21 -16.79
C PHE A 76 3.34 5.37 -17.22
N LEU A 77 2.52 5.84 -18.17
CA LEU A 77 1.36 5.11 -18.67
C LEU A 77 1.71 4.01 -19.68
N ALA A 78 2.87 4.08 -20.33
CA ALA A 78 3.27 3.15 -21.39
C ALA A 78 3.06 1.66 -21.05
N PRO A 79 3.41 1.14 -19.85
CA PRO A 79 3.15 -0.26 -19.52
C PRO A 79 1.66 -0.59 -19.41
N ILE A 80 0.84 0.33 -18.89
CA ILE A 80 -0.60 0.15 -18.73
C ILE A 80 -1.27 0.10 -20.11
N VAL A 81 -0.96 1.08 -20.96
CA VAL A 81 -1.47 1.13 -22.34
C VAL A 81 -1.04 -0.10 -23.12
N LYS A 82 0.23 -0.51 -22.99
CA LYS A 82 0.76 -1.73 -23.63
C LYS A 82 0.07 -3.00 -23.13
N LEU A 83 -0.34 -3.06 -21.87
CA LEU A 83 -1.10 -4.18 -21.32
C LEU A 83 -2.52 -4.23 -21.86
N LEU A 84 -3.20 -3.09 -21.91
CA LEU A 84 -4.57 -2.98 -22.42
C LEU A 84 -4.65 -3.21 -23.94
N SER A 85 -3.61 -2.81 -24.70
CA SER A 85 -3.53 -3.09 -26.13
C SER A 85 -3.18 -4.53 -26.46
N GLY A 86 -2.81 -5.35 -25.47
CA GLY A 86 -2.37 -6.73 -25.68
C GLY A 86 -0.91 -6.87 -26.12
N GLY A 87 -0.10 -5.82 -25.97
CA GLY A 87 1.34 -5.81 -26.31
C GLY A 87 2.22 -6.73 -25.46
N TYR A 88 1.67 -7.39 -24.44
CA TYR A 88 2.31 -8.49 -23.68
C TYR A 88 1.72 -9.87 -24.02
N GLY A 89 0.79 -9.96 -24.99
CA GLY A 89 0.07 -11.16 -25.37
C GLY A 89 -1.37 -11.20 -24.83
N GLY A 90 -2.28 -11.77 -25.62
CA GLY A 90 -3.71 -11.84 -25.29
C GLY A 90 -4.01 -12.60 -24.00
N GLY A 91 -3.25 -13.66 -23.72
CA GLY A 91 -3.38 -14.43 -22.48
C GLY A 91 -3.06 -13.60 -21.23
N ILE A 92 -1.95 -12.86 -21.23
CA ILE A 92 -1.56 -12.00 -20.10
C ILE A 92 -2.61 -10.90 -19.86
N ARG A 93 -3.11 -10.28 -20.94
CA ARG A 93 -4.20 -9.30 -20.85
C ARG A 93 -5.45 -9.89 -20.21
N ALA A 94 -5.91 -11.04 -20.67
CA ALA A 94 -7.11 -11.70 -20.14
C ALA A 94 -6.94 -12.07 -18.67
N VAL A 95 -5.78 -12.64 -18.30
CA VAL A 95 -5.44 -12.96 -16.92
C VAL A 95 -5.52 -11.73 -16.03
N VAL A 96 -4.90 -10.62 -16.42
CA VAL A 96 -4.90 -9.38 -15.61
C VAL A 96 -6.29 -8.77 -15.51
N LEU A 97 -7.06 -8.74 -16.60
CA LEU A 97 -8.43 -8.21 -16.61
C LEU A 97 -9.40 -9.03 -15.74
N VAL A 98 -9.13 -10.33 -15.53
CA VAL A 98 -9.94 -11.19 -14.64
C VAL A 98 -9.43 -11.14 -13.21
N LEU A 99 -8.10 -11.26 -12.99
CA LEU A 99 -7.53 -11.30 -11.64
C LEU A 99 -7.71 -10.00 -10.89
N VAL A 100 -7.50 -8.84 -11.53
CA VAL A 100 -7.59 -7.54 -10.85
C VAL A 100 -8.96 -7.31 -10.19
N PRO A 101 -10.10 -7.44 -10.89
CA PRO A 101 -11.41 -7.27 -10.27
C PRO A 101 -11.71 -8.38 -9.25
N LEU A 102 -11.28 -9.63 -9.51
CA LEU A 102 -11.52 -10.74 -8.59
C LEU A 102 -10.79 -10.56 -7.25
N LEU A 103 -9.51 -10.17 -7.29
CA LEU A 103 -8.73 -9.84 -6.10
C LEU A 103 -9.30 -8.63 -5.36
N THR A 104 -9.68 -7.58 -6.11
CA THR A 104 -10.26 -6.36 -5.51
C THR A 104 -11.59 -6.68 -4.83
N GLY A 105 -12.46 -7.44 -5.49
CA GLY A 105 -13.74 -7.89 -4.94
C GLY A 105 -13.55 -8.74 -3.69
N TYR A 106 -12.58 -9.66 -3.71
CA TYR A 106 -12.25 -10.47 -2.53
C TYR A 106 -11.73 -9.62 -1.36
N MET A 107 -10.83 -8.66 -1.61
CA MET A 107 -10.33 -7.74 -0.58
C MET A 107 -11.46 -6.93 0.06
N VAL A 108 -12.38 -6.40 -0.75
CA VAL A 108 -13.54 -5.65 -0.24
C VAL A 108 -14.46 -6.57 0.55
N TYR A 109 -14.73 -7.78 0.05
CA TYR A 109 -15.57 -8.77 0.73
C TYR A 109 -14.99 -9.14 2.10
N ASP A 110 -13.70 -9.48 2.20
CA ASP A 110 -13.05 -9.83 3.47
C ASP A 110 -13.11 -8.71 4.53
N LYS A 111 -13.08 -7.45 4.08
CA LYS A 111 -13.17 -6.27 4.97
C LYS A 111 -14.59 -5.96 5.40
N THR A 112 -15.58 -6.25 4.57
CA THR A 112 -16.99 -5.83 4.77
C THR A 112 -17.87 -6.94 5.31
N VAL A 113 -17.51 -8.21 5.10
CA VAL A 113 -18.30 -9.35 5.58
C VAL A 113 -18.40 -9.29 7.11
N PRO A 114 -19.63 -9.32 7.67
CA PRO A 114 -19.82 -9.35 9.11
C PRO A 114 -19.16 -10.59 9.70
N LYS A 115 -18.13 -10.39 10.52
CA LYS A 115 -17.53 -11.48 11.29
C LYS A 115 -18.47 -11.75 12.45
N ILE A 116 -19.04 -12.96 12.51
CA ILE A 116 -19.87 -13.42 13.64
C ILE A 116 -18.94 -13.60 14.85
N ALA A 117 -18.53 -12.48 15.44
CA ALA A 117 -17.97 -12.46 16.77
C ALA A 117 -19.14 -12.31 17.73
N ALA A 118 -19.24 -13.21 18.72
CA ALA A 118 -20.22 -13.04 19.80
C ALA A 118 -20.13 -11.61 20.33
N PRO A 119 -21.25 -10.86 20.40
CA PRO A 119 -21.26 -9.51 20.92
C PRO A 119 -20.57 -9.49 22.28
N SER A 120 -19.70 -8.51 22.53
CA SER A 120 -19.11 -8.32 23.87
C SER A 120 -20.19 -8.26 24.96
N ALA A 121 -21.37 -7.72 24.64
CA ALA A 121 -22.54 -7.72 25.49
C ALA A 121 -23.02 -9.13 25.91
N LEU A 122 -22.94 -10.13 25.03
CA LEU A 122 -23.36 -11.51 25.33
C LEU A 122 -22.37 -12.21 26.29
N ARG A 123 -21.07 -11.89 26.16
CA ARG A 123 -20.03 -12.35 27.12
C ARG A 123 -20.25 -11.78 28.52
N ILE A 124 -20.65 -10.52 28.61
CA ILE A 124 -20.90 -9.81 29.87
C ILE A 124 -22.21 -10.27 30.53
N GLN A 125 -23.23 -10.64 29.73
CA GLN A 125 -24.49 -11.15 30.29
C GLN A 125 -24.37 -12.58 30.86
N SER A 126 -23.54 -13.45 30.26
CA SER A 126 -23.38 -14.81 30.81
C SER A 126 -22.73 -14.82 32.20
N SER A 127 -21.80 -13.89 32.48
CA SER A 127 -21.10 -13.82 33.77
C SER A 127 -21.95 -13.24 34.91
N ARG A 128 -23.07 -12.56 34.61
CA ARG A 128 -23.96 -11.97 35.64
C ARG A 128 -24.98 -12.98 36.21
N SER A 129 -25.16 -14.14 35.57
CA SER A 129 -26.19 -15.12 35.96
C SER A 129 -25.74 -16.18 36.98
N LEU A 130 -24.50 -16.13 37.48
CA LEU A 130 -24.05 -17.02 38.54
C LEU A 130 -24.55 -16.54 39.91
N PRO A 131 -25.45 -17.28 40.60
CA PRO A 131 -25.78 -16.96 41.98
C PRO A 131 -24.54 -17.19 42.85
N ALA A 132 -24.17 -16.18 43.63
CA ALA A 132 -23.21 -16.32 44.71
C ALA A 132 -23.75 -17.38 45.68
N LYS A 133 -22.99 -18.46 45.87
CA LYS A 133 -23.26 -19.48 46.88
C LYS A 133 -22.44 -19.19 48.12
#